data_AF-A0A117M9S7-F1
#
_entry.id   AF-A0A117M9S7-F1
#
_cell.length_a   1.000
_cell.length_b   1.000
_cell.length_c   1.000
_cell.angle_alpha   90.00
_cell.angle_beta   90.00
_cell.angle_gamma   90.00
#
_symmetry.space_group_name_H-M   'P 1'
#
loop_
_entity.id
_entity.type
_entity.pdbx_description
1 polymer ?
#
loop_
_entity_poly.entity_id
_entity_poly.type
_entity_poly.pdbx_seq_one_letter_code
_entity_poly.pdbx_strand_id
1 'polypeptide(L)'
;MFKSKLNHIWIIFLTIAILAGVLAGLIFTNPNNVEAYGFNANNPERKAHITVSYTTYEWWLLTWAHSQVVCQIFVEHEGLPDSSEIGYYCGEQVKRDWLNTNPCEFSDEITRAEHCSGFYLHLVSVTPGERQIEIDLMPPEVFVDIANCNPQPPDNRCETLPSLRFTAIEPLPNEQIINIQG
;
A
#
# COMPACT_ATOMS: atom_id res chain seq x y z
N MET A 1 69.97 -3.18 -10.71
CA MET A 1 68.62 -3.19 -11.34
C MET A 1 67.52 -3.91 -10.52
N PHE A 2 67.80 -4.42 -9.30
CA PHE A 2 66.81 -5.15 -8.47
C PHE A 2 66.12 -4.30 -7.37
N LYS A 3 66.77 -3.23 -6.89
CA LYS A 3 66.31 -2.42 -5.74
C LYS A 3 65.06 -1.56 -6.03
N SER A 4 64.89 -1.13 -7.28
CA SER A 4 63.73 -0.32 -7.72
C SER A 4 62.44 -1.14 -7.82
N LYS A 5 62.51 -2.41 -8.26
CA LYS A 5 61.33 -3.28 -8.35
C LYS A 5 60.80 -3.67 -6.96
N LEU A 6 61.69 -3.89 -5.99
CA LEU A 6 61.30 -4.23 -4.62
C LEU A 6 60.55 -3.07 -3.92
N ASN A 7 61.02 -1.85 -4.12
CA ASN A 7 60.34 -0.65 -3.60
C ASN A 7 58.99 -0.42 -4.29
N HIS A 8 58.90 -0.68 -5.60
CA HIS A 8 57.65 -0.49 -6.33
C HIS A 8 56.58 -1.53 -5.92
N ILE A 9 57.00 -2.78 -5.70
CA ILE A 9 56.13 -3.85 -5.19
C ILE A 9 55.67 -3.53 -3.77
N TRP A 10 56.56 -3.05 -2.90
CA TRP A 10 56.22 -2.69 -1.53
C TRP A 10 55.24 -1.50 -1.45
N ILE A 11 55.39 -0.51 -2.32
CA ILE A 11 54.44 0.60 -2.44
C ILE A 11 53.06 0.11 -2.91
N ILE A 12 53.01 -0.83 -3.87
CA ILE A 12 51.73 -1.41 -4.34
C ILE A 12 51.04 -2.21 -3.22
N PHE A 13 51.79 -2.96 -2.41
CA PHE A 13 51.21 -3.66 -1.26
C PHE A 13 50.67 -2.68 -0.20
N LEU A 14 51.38 -1.59 0.06
CA LEU A 14 50.91 -0.54 0.99
C LEU A 14 49.65 0.16 0.48
N THR A 15 49.56 0.48 -0.82
CA THR A 15 48.37 1.12 -1.38
C THR A 15 47.16 0.19 -1.36
N ILE A 16 47.34 -1.10 -1.66
CA ILE A 16 46.26 -2.10 -1.56
C ILE A 16 45.77 -2.25 -0.12
N ALA A 17 46.68 -2.28 0.86
CA ALA A 17 46.31 -2.39 2.27
C ALA A 17 45.51 -1.17 2.76
N ILE A 18 45.91 0.04 2.35
CA ILE A 18 45.18 1.28 2.68
C ILE A 18 43.80 1.28 2.01
N LEU A 19 43.72 0.90 0.74
CA LEU A 19 42.45 0.85 0.01
C LEU A 19 41.48 -0.16 0.63
N ALA A 20 41.99 -1.33 1.06
CA ALA A 20 41.20 -2.34 1.75
C ALA A 20 40.71 -1.86 3.12
N GLY A 21 41.52 -1.11 3.87
CA GLY A 21 41.11 -0.50 5.14
C GLY A 21 39.98 0.53 4.98
N VAL A 22 40.06 1.37 3.94
CA VAL A 22 39.01 2.36 3.63
C VAL A 22 37.71 1.67 3.19
N LEU A 23 37.80 0.64 2.34
CA LEU A 23 36.65 -0.17 1.92
C LEU A 23 35.99 -0.88 3.10
N ALA A 24 36.77 -1.43 4.04
CA ALA A 24 36.23 -2.04 5.25
C ALA A 24 35.50 -0.99 6.12
N GLY A 25 36.08 0.20 6.31
CA GLY A 25 35.45 1.28 7.06
C GLY A 25 34.07 1.68 6.53
N LEU A 26 33.89 1.72 5.21
CA LEU A 26 32.59 2.03 4.59
C LEU A 26 31.53 0.93 4.76
N ILE A 27 31.95 -0.33 4.94
CA ILE A 27 31.02 -1.46 5.14
C ILE A 27 30.56 -1.54 6.60
N PHE A 28 31.40 -1.17 7.56
CA PHE A 28 31.10 -1.31 9.00
C PHE A 28 30.41 -0.09 9.63
N THR A 29 30.21 1.01 8.91
CA THR A 29 29.51 2.22 9.41
C THR A 29 28.01 2.21 9.16
N ASN A 30 27.39 1.05 8.91
CA ASN A 30 25.93 0.97 8.88
C ASN A 30 25.47 0.78 10.34
N PRO A 31 25.06 1.83 11.07
CA PRO A 31 24.43 1.63 12.36
C PRO A 31 23.20 0.75 12.08
N ASN A 32 23.19 -0.45 12.66
CA ASN A 32 21.98 -1.25 12.67
C ASN A 32 20.90 -0.35 13.28
N ASN A 33 19.81 -0.13 12.56
CA ASN A 33 18.64 0.52 13.13
C ASN A 33 18.27 -0.25 14.38
N VAL A 34 18.40 0.39 15.54
CA VAL A 34 17.96 -0.20 16.79
C VAL A 34 16.45 -0.03 16.77
N GLU A 35 15.71 -1.11 16.52
CA GLU A 35 14.30 -1.14 16.88
C GLU A 35 14.26 -0.91 18.40
N ALA A 36 13.60 0.17 18.82
CA ALA A 36 13.17 0.29 20.20
C ALA A 36 12.21 -0.88 20.42
N TYR A 37 12.74 -1.96 21.02
CA TYR A 37 11.98 -3.14 21.38
C TYR A 37 10.80 -2.66 22.21
N GLY A 38 9.60 -2.67 21.60
CA GLY A 38 8.36 -2.48 22.32
C GLY A 38 8.38 -3.52 23.43
N PHE A 39 8.40 -3.04 24.68
CA PHE A 39 8.14 -3.88 25.84
C PHE A 39 6.98 -4.80 25.48
N ASN A 40 7.08 -6.12 25.72
CA ASN A 40 5.98 -7.09 25.55
C ASN A 40 4.83 -6.77 26.53
N ALA A 41 4.35 -5.53 26.56
CA ALA A 41 3.01 -5.23 26.95
C ALA A 41 2.16 -5.83 25.85
N ASN A 42 1.27 -6.73 26.23
CA ASN A 42 0.14 -7.13 25.41
C ASN A 42 -0.70 -5.86 25.15
N ASN A 43 -0.25 -5.00 24.24
CA ASN A 43 -1.00 -3.83 23.83
C ASN A 43 -2.25 -4.39 23.14
N PRO A 44 -3.47 -4.06 23.62
CA PRO A 44 -4.68 -4.56 22.99
C PRO A 44 -4.63 -4.26 21.49
N GLU A 45 -5.02 -5.25 20.68
CA GLU A 45 -5.06 -5.09 19.24
C GLU A 45 -6.09 -4.00 18.91
N ARG A 46 -5.60 -2.83 18.47
CA ARG A 46 -6.41 -1.63 18.25
C ARG A 46 -7.06 -1.71 16.88
N LYS A 47 -8.06 -2.57 16.76
CA LYS A 47 -8.80 -2.81 15.53
C LYS A 47 -10.28 -2.58 15.74
N ALA A 48 -10.94 -2.07 14.72
CA ALA A 48 -12.39 -1.98 14.67
C ALA A 48 -12.92 -2.70 13.43
N HIS A 49 -14.07 -3.35 13.58
CA HIS A 49 -14.82 -3.90 12.46
C HIS A 49 -15.91 -2.91 12.07
N ILE A 50 -15.87 -2.44 10.83
CA ILE A 50 -16.94 -1.63 10.26
C ILE A 50 -17.69 -2.47 9.24
N THR A 51 -19.02 -2.40 9.29
CA THR A 51 -19.88 -3.06 8.32
C THR A 51 -20.13 -2.09 7.18
N VAL A 52 -19.73 -2.46 5.97
CA VAL A 52 -19.89 -1.65 4.77
C VAL A 52 -20.91 -2.33 3.86
N SER A 53 -21.98 -1.61 3.55
CA SER A 53 -22.96 -2.01 2.55
C SER A 53 -22.39 -1.78 1.15
N TYR A 54 -22.59 -2.74 0.25
CA TYR A 54 -22.25 -2.64 -1.16
C TYR A 54 -23.36 -3.25 -2.02
N THR A 55 -23.39 -2.92 -3.31
CA THR A 55 -24.34 -3.49 -4.26
C THR A 55 -23.57 -4.10 -5.41
N THR A 56 -23.80 -5.39 -5.68
CA THR A 56 -23.21 -6.08 -6.82
C THR A 56 -24.20 -6.13 -7.97
N TYR A 57 -23.75 -5.71 -9.15
CA TYR A 57 -24.48 -5.79 -10.40
C TYR A 57 -23.88 -6.92 -11.24
N GLU A 58 -24.70 -7.92 -11.55
CA GLU A 58 -24.30 -9.03 -12.42
C GLU A 58 -24.72 -8.74 -13.85
N TRP A 59 -23.74 -8.72 -14.75
CA TRP A 59 -23.92 -8.57 -16.17
C TRP A 59 -23.50 -9.83 -16.90
N TRP A 60 -24.30 -10.24 -17.86
CA TRP A 60 -23.89 -11.24 -18.85
C TRP A 60 -23.48 -10.53 -20.13
N LEU A 61 -22.34 -10.93 -20.67
CA LEU A 61 -21.95 -10.57 -22.03
C LEU A 61 -22.41 -11.69 -22.96
N LEU A 62 -23.28 -11.37 -23.92
CA LEU A 62 -23.87 -12.34 -24.83
C LEU A 62 -23.57 -12.02 -26.29
N THR A 63 -23.59 -13.04 -27.15
CA THR A 63 -23.55 -12.86 -28.60
C THR A 63 -24.89 -12.39 -29.14
N TRP A 64 -24.89 -11.43 -30.07
CA TRP A 64 -26.12 -11.01 -30.76
C TRP A 64 -26.75 -12.16 -31.58
N ALA A 65 -25.93 -12.93 -32.28
CA ALA A 65 -26.38 -13.98 -33.19
C ALA A 65 -27.22 -15.08 -32.52
N HIS A 66 -26.87 -15.47 -31.30
CA HIS A 66 -27.45 -16.65 -30.64
C HIS A 66 -27.85 -16.42 -29.18
N SER A 67 -27.66 -15.21 -28.63
CA SER A 67 -27.83 -14.94 -27.19
C SER A 67 -27.08 -15.94 -26.31
N GLN A 68 -25.90 -16.37 -26.75
CA GLN A 68 -25.06 -17.27 -25.99
C GLN A 68 -24.24 -16.46 -24.99
N VAL A 69 -24.27 -16.86 -23.71
CA VAL A 69 -23.44 -16.25 -22.67
C VAL A 69 -21.97 -16.56 -22.94
N VAL A 70 -21.19 -15.50 -23.12
CA VAL A 70 -19.73 -15.55 -23.31
C VAL A 70 -19.03 -15.53 -21.96
N CYS A 71 -19.45 -14.64 -21.06
CA CYS A 71 -18.92 -14.51 -19.70
C CYS A 71 -19.90 -13.78 -18.79
N GLN A 72 -19.67 -13.91 -17.48
CA GLN A 72 -20.38 -13.20 -16.41
C GLN A 72 -19.44 -12.17 -15.77
N ILE A 73 -19.96 -11.00 -15.49
CA ILE A 73 -19.21 -9.83 -15.02
C ILE A 73 -19.91 -9.32 -13.76
N PHE A 74 -19.14 -9.10 -12.69
CA PHE A 74 -19.67 -8.59 -11.43
C PHE A 74 -19.03 -7.23 -11.12
N VAL A 75 -19.83 -6.18 -11.03
CA VAL A 75 -19.36 -4.82 -10.74
C VAL A 75 -20.00 -4.28 -9.47
N GLU A 76 -19.25 -3.50 -8.69
CA GLU A 76 -19.73 -2.85 -7.45
C GLU A 76 -20.07 -1.37 -7.68
N HIS A 77 -20.45 -1.02 -8.91
CA HIS A 77 -20.86 0.34 -9.27
C HIS A 77 -22.08 0.35 -10.20
N GLU A 78 -22.80 1.47 -10.21
CA GLU A 78 -23.90 1.69 -11.14
C GLU A 78 -23.39 1.90 -12.57
N GLY A 79 -24.17 1.46 -13.55
CA GLY A 79 -23.88 1.62 -14.98
C GLY A 79 -23.38 0.34 -15.65
N LEU A 80 -22.89 0.50 -16.87
CA LEU A 80 -22.32 -0.60 -17.65
C LEU A 80 -20.89 -0.89 -17.16
N PRO A 81 -20.46 -2.16 -17.16
CA PRO A 81 -19.07 -2.51 -16.92
C PRO A 81 -18.14 -1.79 -17.90
N ASP A 82 -16.99 -1.34 -17.40
CA ASP A 82 -15.97 -0.73 -18.23
C ASP A 82 -15.12 -1.79 -18.97
N SER A 83 -14.33 -1.33 -19.94
CA SER A 83 -13.49 -2.24 -20.74
C SER A 83 -12.46 -3.01 -19.89
N SER A 84 -11.98 -2.43 -18.79
CA SER A 84 -11.01 -3.07 -17.90
C SER A 84 -11.66 -4.20 -17.09
N GLU A 85 -12.90 -4.01 -16.66
CA GLU A 85 -13.71 -5.02 -15.97
C GLU A 85 -14.09 -6.16 -16.91
N ILE A 86 -14.48 -5.85 -18.15
CA ILE A 86 -14.70 -6.88 -19.19
C ILE A 86 -13.41 -7.67 -19.43
N GLY A 87 -12.26 -7.00 -19.51
CA GLY A 87 -10.96 -7.67 -19.63
C GLY A 87 -10.63 -8.56 -18.43
N TYR A 88 -10.92 -8.10 -17.22
CA TYR A 88 -10.68 -8.83 -15.98
C TYR A 88 -11.50 -10.12 -15.90
N TYR A 89 -12.80 -10.06 -16.18
CA TYR A 89 -13.70 -11.22 -16.09
C TYR A 89 -13.66 -12.13 -17.32
N CYS A 90 -13.54 -11.56 -18.52
CA CYS A 90 -13.74 -12.29 -19.78
C CYS A 90 -12.45 -12.51 -20.58
N GLY A 91 -11.36 -11.85 -20.19
CA GLY A 91 -10.07 -11.93 -20.85
C GLY A 91 -9.89 -10.95 -22.01
N GLU A 92 -8.62 -10.77 -22.40
CA GLU A 92 -8.20 -9.74 -23.36
C GLU A 92 -8.77 -9.92 -24.78
N GLN A 93 -8.99 -11.16 -25.23
CA GLN A 93 -9.57 -11.41 -26.55
C GLN A 93 -11.03 -10.95 -26.60
N VAL A 94 -11.83 -11.36 -25.61
CA VAL A 94 -13.25 -10.97 -25.52
C VAL A 94 -13.40 -9.46 -25.36
N LYS A 95 -12.54 -8.82 -24.57
CA LYS A 95 -12.50 -7.35 -24.46
C LYS A 95 -12.29 -6.69 -25.82
N ARG A 96 -11.30 -7.15 -26.61
CA ARG A 96 -11.06 -6.58 -27.95
C ARG A 96 -12.25 -6.79 -28.89
N ASP A 97 -12.83 -7.98 -28.88
CA ASP A 97 -13.97 -8.30 -29.72
C ASP A 97 -15.22 -7.48 -29.33
N TRP A 98 -15.41 -7.21 -28.03
CA TRP A 98 -16.44 -6.31 -27.53
C TRP A 98 -16.20 -4.85 -27.94
N LEU A 99 -14.98 -4.35 -27.81
CA LEU A 99 -14.64 -2.98 -28.27
C LEU A 99 -14.81 -2.80 -29.78
N ASN A 100 -14.68 -3.88 -30.56
CA ASN A 100 -14.90 -3.90 -31.99
C ASN A 100 -16.36 -4.19 -32.38
N THR A 101 -17.26 -4.35 -31.40
CA THR A 101 -18.69 -4.56 -31.67
C THR A 101 -19.32 -3.23 -32.07
N ASN A 102 -19.98 -3.23 -33.23
CA ASN A 102 -20.77 -2.09 -33.67
C ASN A 102 -22.17 -2.09 -33.02
N PRO A 103 -22.80 -0.92 -32.86
CA PRO A 103 -24.20 -0.84 -32.47
C PRO A 103 -25.09 -1.67 -33.41
N CYS A 104 -26.05 -2.39 -32.84
CA CYS A 104 -27.03 -3.16 -33.60
C CYS A 104 -28.15 -2.22 -34.09
N GLU A 105 -27.99 -1.67 -35.29
CA GLU A 105 -28.97 -0.78 -35.93
C GLU A 105 -29.83 -1.56 -36.94
N PHE A 106 -31.16 -1.46 -36.78
CA PHE A 106 -32.10 -2.13 -37.67
C PHE A 106 -32.22 -1.40 -39.02
N SER A 107 -32.16 -2.16 -40.11
CA SER A 107 -32.22 -1.67 -41.49
C SER A 107 -32.92 -2.68 -42.41
N ASP A 108 -33.03 -2.37 -43.70
CA ASP A 108 -33.57 -3.31 -44.70
C ASP A 108 -32.78 -4.63 -44.76
N GLU A 109 -31.50 -4.61 -44.39
CA GLU A 109 -30.62 -5.80 -44.34
C GLU A 109 -30.62 -6.46 -42.94
N ILE A 110 -30.64 -5.65 -41.87
CA ILE A 110 -30.66 -6.10 -40.48
C ILE A 110 -32.08 -5.98 -39.93
N THR A 111 -32.89 -7.00 -40.22
CA THR A 111 -34.30 -7.05 -39.78
C THR A 111 -34.50 -7.75 -38.43
N ARG A 112 -33.48 -8.45 -37.92
CA ARG A 112 -33.52 -9.21 -36.65
C ARG A 112 -32.22 -9.04 -35.89
N ALA A 113 -32.29 -9.10 -34.57
CA ALA A 113 -31.13 -9.01 -33.67
C ALA A 113 -30.07 -10.09 -33.97
N GLU A 114 -30.49 -11.27 -34.43
CA GLU A 114 -29.58 -12.36 -34.80
C GLU A 114 -28.65 -12.02 -35.98
N HIS A 115 -29.00 -11.01 -36.79
CA HIS A 115 -28.17 -10.55 -37.90
C HIS A 115 -27.06 -9.59 -37.43
N CYS A 116 -27.11 -9.12 -36.18
CA CYS A 116 -26.08 -8.29 -35.61
C CYS A 116 -24.86 -9.12 -35.21
N SER A 117 -23.67 -8.58 -35.46
CA SER A 117 -22.41 -9.17 -35.07
C SER A 117 -21.92 -8.60 -33.73
N GLY A 118 -21.06 -9.34 -33.04
CA GLY A 118 -20.48 -8.93 -31.77
C GLY A 118 -21.34 -9.27 -30.56
N PHE A 119 -21.26 -8.43 -29.53
CA PHE A 119 -21.84 -8.70 -28.22
C PHE A 119 -22.77 -7.60 -27.69
N TYR A 120 -23.58 -7.97 -26.70
CA TYR A 120 -24.33 -7.02 -25.89
C TYR A 120 -24.29 -7.42 -24.41
N LEU A 121 -24.54 -6.44 -23.55
CA LEU A 121 -24.61 -6.62 -22.11
C LEU A 121 -26.07 -6.76 -21.68
N HIS A 122 -26.33 -7.75 -20.84
CA HIS A 122 -27.63 -7.97 -20.22
C HIS A 122 -27.46 -7.92 -18.70
N LEU A 123 -28.19 -7.01 -18.05
CA LEU A 123 -28.23 -6.93 -16.59
C LEU A 123 -29.10 -8.08 -16.06
N VAL A 124 -28.50 -8.95 -15.26
CA VAL A 124 -29.14 -10.16 -14.77
C VAL A 124 -29.68 -9.98 -13.36
N SER A 125 -28.84 -9.43 -12.48
CA SER A 125 -29.19 -9.26 -11.09
C SER A 125 -28.54 -8.02 -10.48
N VAL A 126 -29.20 -7.47 -9.47
CA VAL A 126 -28.70 -6.41 -8.61
C VAL A 126 -28.91 -6.85 -7.19
N THR A 127 -27.81 -7.14 -6.48
CA THR A 127 -27.85 -7.78 -5.17
C THR A 127 -27.17 -6.88 -4.14
N PRO A 128 -27.90 -6.36 -3.14
CA PRO A 128 -27.29 -5.67 -2.01
C PRO A 128 -26.61 -6.69 -1.08
N GLY A 129 -25.46 -6.31 -0.53
CA GLY A 129 -24.68 -7.11 0.39
C GLY A 129 -24.00 -6.24 1.45
N GLU A 130 -23.46 -6.91 2.46
CA GLU A 130 -22.70 -6.27 3.52
C GLU A 130 -21.41 -7.06 3.74
N ARG A 131 -20.30 -6.35 3.95
CA ARG A 131 -19.02 -6.97 4.34
C ARG A 131 -18.44 -6.26 5.54
N GLN A 132 -17.84 -7.03 6.43
CA GLN A 132 -17.06 -6.48 7.53
C GLN A 132 -15.64 -6.24 7.05
N ILE A 133 -15.17 -5.01 7.21
CA ILE A 133 -13.76 -4.67 7.02
C ILE A 133 -13.15 -4.31 8.36
N GLU A 134 -11.94 -4.80 8.56
CA GLU A 134 -11.12 -4.51 9.72
C GLU A 134 -10.28 -3.27 9.42
N ILE A 135 -10.32 -2.30 10.33
CA ILE A 135 -9.51 -1.09 10.25
C ILE A 135 -8.60 -0.99 11.47
N ASP A 136 -7.35 -0.61 11.23
CA ASP A 136 -6.41 -0.30 12.28
C ASP A 136 -6.72 1.10 12.84
N LEU A 137 -6.88 1.19 14.15
CA LEU A 137 -7.12 2.43 14.85
C LEU A 137 -5.79 3.11 15.19
N MET A 138 -5.78 4.44 15.16
CA MET A 138 -4.59 5.23 15.46
C MET A 138 -4.06 4.92 16.87
N PRO A 139 -2.75 4.70 17.06
CA PRO A 139 -2.17 4.43 18.38
C PRO A 139 -2.08 5.71 19.24
N PRO A 140 -1.86 5.59 20.56
CA PRO A 140 -1.59 6.75 21.41
C PRO A 140 -0.16 7.27 21.18
N GLU A 141 0.03 8.58 21.32
CA GLU A 141 1.34 9.23 21.12
C GLU A 141 1.91 9.72 22.45
N VAL A 142 3.22 9.58 22.66
CA VAL A 142 3.93 10.07 23.85
C VAL A 142 5.03 11.04 23.44
N PHE A 143 5.01 12.23 24.03
CA PHE A 143 5.98 13.30 23.87
C PHE A 143 6.86 13.38 25.11
N VAL A 144 8.17 13.55 24.90
CA VAL A 144 9.16 13.70 25.97
C VAL A 144 9.75 15.09 25.91
N ASP A 145 9.74 15.80 27.02
CA ASP A 145 10.28 17.14 27.17
C ASP A 145 11.12 17.25 28.45
N ILE A 146 12.01 18.24 28.52
CA ILE A 146 12.82 18.53 29.72
C ILE A 146 12.16 19.68 30.47
N ALA A 147 11.51 19.35 31.58
CA ALA A 147 11.02 20.36 32.52
C ALA A 147 12.15 20.84 33.44
N ASN A 148 12.01 22.06 33.95
CA ASN A 148 12.95 22.67 34.89
C ASN A 148 14.39 22.82 34.34
N CYS A 149 14.53 23.06 33.03
CA CYS A 149 15.80 23.50 32.45
C CYS A 149 15.61 24.81 31.69
N ASN A 150 16.29 25.86 32.14
CA ASN A 150 16.38 27.13 31.42
C ASN A 150 17.85 27.43 31.13
N PRO A 151 18.40 26.93 29.99
CA PRO A 151 19.81 27.09 29.69
C PRO A 151 20.17 28.57 29.52
N GLN A 152 21.13 29.07 30.29
CA GLN A 152 21.68 30.40 30.10
C GLN A 152 22.92 30.34 29.20
N PRO A 153 23.02 31.15 28.13
CA PRO A 153 24.25 31.30 27.38
C PRO A 153 25.37 31.86 28.27
N PRO A 154 26.65 31.48 28.07
CA PRO A 154 27.18 30.63 27.01
C PRO A 154 27.19 29.12 27.32
N ASP A 155 26.90 28.71 28.56
CA ASP A 155 27.25 27.37 29.05
C ASP A 155 26.22 26.28 28.70
N ASN A 156 25.01 26.63 28.23
CA ASN A 156 23.93 25.67 27.88
C ASN A 156 23.63 24.65 29.00
N ARG A 157 23.81 25.04 30.26
CA ARG A 157 23.58 24.19 31.43
C ARG A 157 22.30 24.61 32.15
N CYS A 158 21.63 23.63 32.73
CA CYS A 158 20.51 23.88 33.64
C CYS A 158 21.09 24.26 35.02
N GLU A 159 20.63 25.37 35.59
CA GLU A 159 21.00 25.79 36.96
C GLU A 159 20.25 24.98 38.04
N THR A 160 19.15 24.33 37.64
CA THR A 160 18.34 23.47 38.50
C THR A 160 18.37 22.04 37.96
N LEU A 161 18.07 21.08 38.84
CA LEU A 161 17.99 19.66 38.46
C LEU A 161 16.83 19.46 37.47
N PRO A 162 17.10 19.13 36.20
CA PRO A 162 16.04 18.93 35.22
C PRO A 162 15.28 17.64 35.50
N SER A 163 14.03 17.59 35.05
CA SER A 163 13.18 16.39 35.12
C SER A 163 12.59 16.09 33.75
N LEU A 164 12.54 14.80 33.38
CA LEU A 164 11.82 14.38 32.18
C LEU A 164 10.31 14.52 32.41
N ARG A 165 9.66 15.20 31.48
CA ARG A 165 8.22 15.36 31.43
C ARG A 165 7.68 14.57 30.25
N PHE A 166 6.90 13.55 30.56
CA PHE A 166 6.15 12.78 29.57
C PHE A 166 4.74 13.36 29.45
N THR A 167 4.31 13.64 28.23
CA THR A 167 2.93 14.04 27.90
C THR A 167 2.42 13.09 26.85
N ALA A 168 1.18 12.65 26.92
CA ALA A 168 0.65 11.71 25.94
C ALA A 168 -0.75 12.11 25.48
N ILE A 169 -1.10 11.70 24.25
CA ILE A 169 -2.37 12.01 23.60
C ILE A 169 -3.02 10.69 23.15
N GLU A 170 -4.27 10.49 23.55
CA GLU A 170 -5.12 9.40 23.06
C GLU A 170 -6.05 9.95 21.97
N PRO A 171 -5.89 9.54 20.70
CA PRO A 171 -6.69 10.05 19.60
C PRO A 171 -8.12 9.51 19.55
N LEU A 172 -8.40 8.35 20.18
CA LEU A 172 -9.72 7.73 20.09
C LEU A 172 -10.74 8.36 21.05
N PRO A 173 -11.98 8.57 20.59
CA PRO A 173 -13.05 9.02 21.46
C PRO A 173 -13.38 7.93 22.49
N ASN A 174 -13.60 8.35 23.74
CA ASN A 174 -13.93 7.49 24.89
C ASN A 174 -12.78 6.58 25.38
N GLU A 175 -11.58 6.73 24.84
CA GLU A 175 -10.36 6.12 25.38
C GLU A 175 -9.55 7.17 26.15
N GLN A 176 -8.77 6.71 27.13
CA GLN A 176 -7.88 7.59 27.90
C GLN A 176 -6.62 6.87 28.36
N ILE A 177 -5.53 7.64 28.47
CA ILE A 177 -4.25 7.14 28.94
C ILE A 177 -4.25 7.11 30.47
N ILE A 178 -4.24 5.90 31.04
CA ILE A 178 -4.23 5.70 32.50
C ILE A 178 -2.82 5.71 33.09
N ASN A 179 -1.80 5.44 32.28
CA ASN A 179 -0.42 5.34 32.75
C ASN A 179 0.57 5.52 31.58
N ILE A 180 1.70 6.20 31.86
CA ILE A 180 2.87 6.27 30.98
C ILE A 180 4.03 5.63 31.75
N GLN A 181 4.66 4.63 31.16
CA GLN A 181 5.83 3.95 31.72
C GLN A 181 7.07 4.37 30.92
N GLY A 182 8.13 4.77 31.62
CA GLY A 182 9.39 5.25 31.05
C GLY A 182 10.60 4.65 31.73
#